data_AF-G7M5U0-F1
#
_entry.id   AF-G7M5U0-F1
#
_cell.length_a   1.000
_cell.length_b   1.000
_cell.length_c   1.000
_cell.angle_alpha   90.00
_cell.angle_beta   90.00
_cell.angle_gamma   90.00
#
_symmetry.space_group_name_H-M   'P 1'
#
loop_
_entity.id
_entity.type
_entity.pdbx_description
1 polymer ?
#
loop_
_entity_poly.entity_id
_entity_poly.type
_entity_poly.pdbx_seq_one_letter_code
_entity_poly.pdbx_strand_id
1 'polypeptide(L)'
;MKKLKLTKVIASVLVVASVLLLNPIGASAEWKQDYNGWWYSEGDSWAKGWRYISGNWYYFGTFGYMEKNQDVDGWYLDDNGVGIECIKAGDFDILKSTSGIVKFNRKVPWGPGKTGIPLVIPGKIGDIEIKSIGNRGFYNCGFLTDVTIPDSVTSIGVSAFERCVSLKRIIIPDSVESIGRDAFDECDEAVFYVNSEKTKQYLIKYGISPSKIILNTK
;
A
#
# COMPACT_ATOMS: atom_id res chain seq x y z
N MET A 1 5.16 35.02 -33.20
CA MET A 1 5.91 34.00 -33.97
C MET A 1 6.43 32.91 -33.04
N LYS A 2 5.70 31.79 -32.96
CA LYS A 2 6.12 30.56 -32.26
C LYS A 2 7.19 29.88 -33.11
N LYS A 3 8.44 29.81 -32.64
CA LYS A 3 9.46 28.85 -33.13
C LYS A 3 10.69 28.80 -32.21
N LEU A 4 10.48 28.57 -30.92
CA LEU A 4 11.56 28.18 -30.00
C LEU A 4 10.97 27.12 -29.05
N LYS A 5 11.36 25.85 -29.23
CA LYS A 5 11.29 24.70 -28.28
C LYS A 5 11.27 23.30 -28.93
N LEU A 6 11.38 23.16 -30.26
CA LEU A 6 11.35 21.84 -30.89
C LEU A 6 12.74 21.15 -30.95
N THR A 7 13.83 21.91 -30.99
CA THR A 7 15.19 21.34 -31.19
C THR A 7 15.80 20.68 -29.95
N LYS A 8 15.42 21.08 -28.73
CA LYS A 8 15.92 20.41 -27.50
C LYS A 8 15.20 19.11 -27.17
N VAL A 9 13.95 18.93 -27.61
CA VAL A 9 13.18 17.71 -27.34
C VAL A 9 13.65 16.56 -28.23
N ILE A 10 14.09 16.86 -29.46
CA ILE A 10 14.50 15.84 -30.43
C ILE A 10 15.85 15.19 -30.02
N ALA A 11 16.79 15.93 -29.43
CA ALA A 11 18.06 15.37 -29.01
C ALA A 11 17.93 14.39 -27.82
N SER A 12 17.06 14.67 -26.85
CA SER A 12 16.83 13.79 -25.70
C SER A 12 16.12 12.48 -26.10
N VAL A 13 15.17 12.56 -27.04
CA VAL A 13 14.44 11.38 -27.53
C VAL A 13 15.33 10.51 -28.42
N LEU A 14 16.21 11.11 -29.23
CA LEU A 14 17.16 10.35 -30.05
C LEU A 14 18.22 9.62 -29.21
N VAL A 15 18.69 10.18 -28.09
CA VAL A 15 19.63 9.48 -27.20
C VAL A 15 18.96 8.26 -26.53
N VAL A 16 17.68 8.35 -26.17
CA VAL A 16 16.93 7.20 -25.62
C VAL A 16 16.66 6.14 -26.71
N ALA A 17 16.34 6.56 -27.94
CA ALA A 17 16.12 5.64 -29.05
C ALA A 17 17.41 4.95 -29.54
N SER A 18 18.57 5.58 -29.35
CA SER A 18 19.87 5.04 -29.80
C SER A 18 20.43 3.92 -28.91
N VAL A 19 19.89 3.73 -27.70
CA VAL A 19 20.29 2.61 -26.81
C VAL A 19 19.49 1.33 -27.12
N LEU A 20 18.48 1.39 -28.00
CA LEU A 20 17.55 0.27 -28.26
C LEU A 20 17.96 -0.66 -29.41
N LEU A 21 19.13 -0.50 -30.02
CA LEU A 21 19.56 -1.38 -31.11
C LEU A 21 21.05 -1.71 -30.97
N LEU A 22 21.34 -2.80 -30.25
CA LEU A 22 22.34 -3.84 -30.60
C LEU A 22 22.45 -4.86 -29.45
N ASN A 23 21.71 -5.96 -29.58
CA ASN A 23 22.16 -7.28 -29.13
C ASN A 23 21.31 -8.36 -29.81
N PRO A 24 21.75 -8.91 -30.96
CA PRO A 24 21.12 -10.06 -31.56
C PRO A 24 21.74 -11.36 -31.02
N ILE A 25 20.87 -12.36 -30.78
CA ILE A 25 21.13 -13.79 -30.45
C ILE A 25 21.36 -14.06 -28.96
N GLY A 26 20.26 -14.39 -28.26
CA GLY A 26 20.25 -14.98 -26.91
C GLY A 26 19.62 -14.12 -25.80
N ALA A 27 18.31 -13.86 -25.88
CA ALA A 27 17.36 -13.95 -24.74
C ALA A 27 16.02 -13.27 -25.04
N SER A 28 14.94 -14.05 -24.97
CA SER A 28 13.60 -13.54 -24.84
C SER A 28 13.40 -13.02 -23.42
N ALA A 29 13.08 -11.73 -23.29
CA ALA A 29 12.58 -11.20 -22.04
C ALA A 29 11.13 -11.65 -21.86
N GLU A 30 10.85 -12.42 -20.80
CA GLU A 30 9.54 -13.06 -20.62
C GLU A 30 9.18 -13.15 -19.14
N TRP A 31 7.88 -13.18 -18.86
CA TRP A 31 7.37 -13.45 -17.52
C TRP A 31 7.58 -14.91 -17.15
N LYS A 32 8.07 -15.12 -15.94
CA LYS A 32 8.28 -16.44 -15.35
C LYS A 32 7.68 -16.47 -13.95
N GLN A 33 7.30 -17.65 -13.49
CA GLN A 33 6.73 -17.85 -12.16
C GLN A 33 7.30 -19.13 -11.55
N ASP A 34 7.67 -19.05 -10.28
CA ASP A 34 8.01 -20.19 -9.46
C ASP A 34 7.32 -20.09 -8.08
N TYR A 35 7.77 -20.90 -7.12
CA TYR A 35 7.19 -20.94 -5.77
C TYR A 35 7.43 -19.67 -4.95
N ASN A 36 8.44 -18.87 -5.28
CA ASN A 36 8.74 -17.59 -4.61
C ASN A 36 7.94 -16.43 -5.23
N GLY A 37 7.57 -16.55 -6.51
CA GLY A 37 6.65 -15.61 -7.14
C GLY A 37 6.91 -15.38 -8.63
N TRP A 38 6.33 -14.30 -9.12
CA TRP A 38 6.54 -13.83 -10.49
C TRP A 38 7.88 -13.12 -10.59
N TRP A 39 8.58 -13.32 -11.71
CA TRP A 39 9.80 -12.61 -12.06
C TRP A 39 9.86 -12.42 -13.58
N TYR A 40 10.80 -11.60 -14.04
CA TYR A 40 10.95 -11.31 -15.47
C TYR A 40 12.39 -11.60 -15.89
N SER A 41 12.58 -12.38 -16.94
CA SER A 41 13.92 -12.65 -17.46
C SER A 41 14.40 -11.52 -18.36
N GLU A 42 15.69 -11.23 -18.31
CA GLU A 42 16.42 -10.34 -19.21
C GLU A 42 17.77 -11.01 -19.49
N GLY A 43 17.97 -11.60 -20.67
CA GLY A 43 19.19 -12.39 -20.88
C GLY A 43 19.14 -13.75 -20.20
N ASP A 44 20.31 -14.17 -19.74
CA ASP A 44 20.52 -15.27 -18.80
C ASP A 44 20.34 -14.82 -17.32
N SER A 45 19.68 -13.67 -17.09
CA SER A 45 19.46 -13.10 -15.77
C SER A 45 18.01 -12.69 -15.53
N TRP A 46 17.69 -12.38 -14.28
CA TRP A 46 16.44 -11.76 -13.87
C TRP A 46 16.50 -10.23 -13.85
N ALA A 47 15.37 -9.60 -14.12
CA ALA A 47 15.17 -8.16 -13.97
C ALA A 47 15.36 -7.72 -12.52
N LYS A 48 15.87 -6.50 -12.32
CA LYS A 48 15.99 -5.84 -11.00
C LYS A 48 15.65 -4.37 -11.11
N GLY A 49 14.99 -3.83 -10.09
CA GLY A 49 14.46 -2.47 -10.06
C GLY A 49 13.25 -2.29 -10.95
N TRP A 50 12.97 -1.04 -11.32
CA TRP A 50 11.83 -0.67 -12.16
C TRP A 50 11.97 -1.17 -13.61
N ARG A 51 10.88 -1.72 -14.15
CA ARG A 51 10.74 -2.06 -15.57
C ARG A 51 9.37 -1.67 -16.10
N TYR A 52 9.34 -1.23 -17.34
CA TYR A 52 8.11 -0.95 -18.07
C TYR A 52 7.82 -2.12 -19.00
N ILE A 53 6.79 -2.90 -18.69
CA ILE A 53 6.47 -4.15 -19.38
C ILE A 53 5.01 -4.09 -19.80
N SER A 54 4.74 -4.29 -21.09
CA SER A 54 3.38 -4.38 -21.65
C SER A 54 2.44 -3.25 -21.23
N GLY A 55 2.95 -2.02 -21.08
CA GLY A 55 2.15 -0.85 -20.75
C GLY A 55 2.15 -0.45 -19.26
N ASN A 56 2.71 -1.27 -18.38
CA ASN A 56 2.68 -1.06 -16.93
C ASN A 56 4.08 -0.98 -16.33
N TRP A 57 4.21 -0.24 -15.23
CA TRP A 57 5.41 -0.24 -14.41
C TRP A 57 5.37 -1.39 -13.41
N TYR A 58 6.46 -2.13 -13.30
CA TYR A 58 6.68 -3.17 -12.30
C TYR A 58 8.01 -2.92 -11.61
N TYR A 59 8.13 -3.35 -10.36
CA TYR A 59 9.39 -3.31 -9.64
C TYR A 59 9.82 -4.72 -9.26
N PHE A 60 11.08 -5.05 -9.53
CA PHE A 60 11.67 -6.34 -9.18
C PHE A 60 12.71 -6.12 -8.07
N GLY A 61 12.56 -6.85 -6.97
CA GLY A 61 13.44 -6.71 -5.82
C GLY A 61 14.89 -7.11 -6.11
N THR A 62 15.73 -7.04 -5.08
CA THR A 62 17.17 -7.42 -5.20
C THR A 62 17.37 -8.90 -5.58
N PHE A 63 16.40 -9.73 -5.21
CA PHE A 63 16.26 -11.14 -5.59
C PHE A 63 15.37 -11.32 -6.83
N GLY A 64 15.23 -10.33 -7.70
CA GLY A 64 14.59 -10.43 -9.02
C GLY A 64 13.11 -10.82 -9.10
N TYR A 65 12.45 -11.12 -7.98
CA TYR A 65 11.02 -11.33 -7.91
C TYR A 65 10.26 -9.99 -7.94
N MET A 66 9.13 -9.99 -8.62
CA MET A 66 8.21 -8.87 -8.72
C MET A 66 7.63 -8.56 -7.34
N GLU A 67 7.82 -7.33 -6.90
CA GLU A 67 7.22 -6.81 -5.69
C GLU A 67 5.76 -6.41 -5.92
N LYS A 68 4.94 -6.49 -4.86
CA LYS A 68 3.51 -6.19 -4.91
C LYS A 68 2.97 -5.83 -3.53
N ASN A 69 1.82 -5.15 -3.48
CA ASN A 69 1.14 -4.70 -2.27
C ASN A 69 2.00 -3.84 -1.34
N GLN A 70 2.87 -2.98 -1.91
CA GLN A 70 3.75 -2.11 -1.12
C GLN A 70 4.15 -0.86 -1.88
N ASP A 71 4.52 0.18 -1.14
CA ASP A 71 5.13 1.39 -1.72
C ASP A 71 6.62 1.16 -1.99
N VAL A 72 7.04 1.51 -3.20
CA VAL A 72 8.43 1.53 -3.63
C VAL A 72 8.68 2.89 -4.29
N ASP A 73 9.68 3.64 -3.81
CA ASP A 73 10.08 4.94 -4.36
C ASP A 73 8.92 5.93 -4.61
N GLY A 74 7.89 5.89 -3.76
CA GLY A 74 6.73 6.77 -3.83
C GLY A 74 5.61 6.32 -4.77
N TRP A 75 5.72 5.13 -5.38
CA TRP A 75 4.69 4.44 -6.14
C TRP A 75 4.16 3.25 -5.35
N TYR A 76 2.85 3.03 -5.39
CA TYR A 76 2.27 1.84 -4.80
C TYR A 76 2.16 0.72 -5.84
N LEU A 77 2.76 -0.43 -5.55
CA LEU A 77 2.57 -1.64 -6.33
C LEU A 77 1.30 -2.33 -5.85
N ASP A 78 0.34 -2.53 -6.75
CA ASP A 78 -0.90 -3.26 -6.44
C ASP A 78 -0.66 -4.77 -6.24
N ASP A 79 -1.73 -5.56 -6.14
CA ASP A 79 -1.68 -7.00 -5.94
C ASP A 79 -1.13 -7.78 -7.16
N ASN A 80 -1.12 -7.14 -8.32
CA ASN A 80 -0.51 -7.62 -9.56
C ASN A 80 0.90 -7.04 -9.78
N GLY A 81 1.42 -6.27 -8.82
CA GLY A 81 2.73 -5.61 -8.89
C GLY A 81 2.78 -4.41 -9.82
N VAL A 82 1.63 -3.93 -10.30
CA VAL A 82 1.56 -2.76 -11.17
C VAL A 82 1.73 -1.51 -10.32
N GLY A 83 2.66 -0.65 -10.72
CA GLY A 83 2.90 0.65 -10.11
C GLY A 83 1.77 1.62 -10.40
N ILE A 84 1.14 2.09 -9.33
CA ILE A 84 0.08 3.10 -9.34
C ILE A 84 0.58 4.38 -8.67
N GLU A 85 0.31 5.50 -9.33
CA GLU A 85 0.66 6.81 -8.81
C GLU A 85 -0.18 7.18 -7.58
N CYS A 86 0.48 7.67 -6.54
CA CYS A 86 -0.15 8.11 -5.31
C CYS A 86 -0.16 9.64 -5.19
N ILE A 87 -1.21 10.16 -4.56
CA ILE A 87 -1.28 11.53 -4.05
C ILE A 87 -0.61 11.55 -2.68
N LYS A 88 0.42 12.38 -2.52
CA LYS A 88 1.09 12.61 -1.23
C LYS A 88 0.35 13.73 -0.49
N ALA A 89 -0.22 13.43 0.67
CA ALA A 89 -1.03 14.38 1.42
C ALA A 89 -0.77 14.27 2.93
N GLY A 90 0.08 15.18 3.43
CA GLY A 90 0.52 15.15 4.83
C GLY A 90 1.27 13.86 5.16
N ASP A 91 0.80 13.13 6.17
CA ASP A 91 1.35 11.84 6.56
C ASP A 91 0.83 10.66 5.71
N PHE A 92 0.05 10.90 4.65
CA PHE A 92 -0.64 9.83 3.92
C PHE A 92 -0.29 9.80 2.43
N ASP A 93 -0.12 8.59 1.91
CA ASP A 93 -0.12 8.32 0.48
C ASP A 93 -1.45 7.70 0.09
N ILE A 94 -2.11 8.30 -0.89
CA ILE A 94 -3.47 7.96 -1.29
C ILE A 94 -3.47 7.51 -2.75
N LEU A 95 -4.06 6.35 -3.04
CA LEU A 95 -4.23 5.89 -4.41
C LEU A 95 -5.22 6.79 -5.16
N LYS A 96 -4.80 7.32 -6.32
CA LYS A 96 -5.67 8.11 -7.20
C LYS A 96 -6.92 7.36 -7.66
N SER A 97 -6.78 6.06 -7.90
CA SER A 97 -7.84 5.22 -8.47
C SER A 97 -8.92 4.81 -7.47
N THR A 98 -8.54 4.57 -6.21
CA THR A 98 -9.44 3.99 -5.20
C THR A 98 -9.71 4.92 -4.02
N SER A 99 -9.02 6.06 -3.94
CA SER A 99 -9.05 6.94 -2.75
C SER A 99 -8.71 6.20 -1.45
N GLY A 100 -7.87 5.18 -1.55
CA GLY A 100 -7.40 4.37 -0.43
C GLY A 100 -6.07 4.86 0.12
N ILE A 101 -5.93 4.90 1.45
CA ILE A 101 -4.64 5.17 2.10
C ILE A 101 -3.76 3.92 1.96
N VAL A 102 -2.68 4.02 1.20
CA VAL A 102 -1.75 2.90 0.97
C VAL A 102 -0.44 3.01 1.73
N LYS A 103 -0.19 4.16 2.34
CA LYS A 103 0.95 4.34 3.25
C LYS A 103 0.71 5.44 4.25
N PHE A 104 1.05 5.18 5.50
CA PHE A 104 1.18 6.16 6.54
C PHE A 104 2.67 6.45 6.80
N ASN A 105 3.06 7.70 6.57
CA ASN A 105 4.45 8.17 6.50
C ASN A 105 4.89 8.98 7.71
N ARG A 106 4.09 9.04 8.78
CA ARG A 106 4.43 9.84 9.96
C ARG A 106 5.76 9.39 10.53
N LYS A 107 6.76 10.27 10.45
CA LYS A 107 8.07 10.05 11.07
C LYS A 107 7.97 10.29 12.56
N VAL A 108 8.16 9.24 13.34
CA VAL A 108 8.23 9.33 14.80
C VAL A 108 9.70 9.31 15.21
N PRO A 109 10.21 10.33 15.93
CA PRO A 109 11.59 10.33 16.43
C PRO A 109 11.86 9.11 17.31
N TRP A 110 13.00 8.45 17.11
CA TRP A 110 13.42 7.33 17.94
C TRP A 110 13.81 7.81 19.34
N GLY A 111 13.29 7.15 20.38
CA GLY A 111 13.62 7.41 21.78
C GLY A 111 12.59 6.81 22.75
N PRO A 112 12.97 6.55 24.02
CA PRO A 112 12.07 6.03 25.03
C PRO A 112 10.88 7.00 25.25
N GLY A 113 9.66 6.46 25.32
CA GLY A 113 8.43 7.25 25.51
C GLY A 113 7.92 7.99 24.25
N LYS A 114 8.40 7.63 23.06
CA LYS A 114 7.91 8.17 21.76
C LYS A 114 6.91 7.25 21.05
N THR A 115 6.46 6.17 21.71
CA THR A 115 5.28 5.39 21.33
C THR A 115 4.05 5.96 22.03
N GLY A 116 2.83 5.60 21.61
CA GLY A 116 1.62 6.12 22.25
C GLY A 116 0.86 7.17 21.46
N ILE A 117 0.99 7.17 20.13
CA ILE A 117 0.40 8.21 19.30
C ILE A 117 -1.03 7.80 18.93
N PRO A 118 -2.07 8.51 19.38
CA PRO A 118 -3.41 8.31 18.87
C PRO A 118 -3.51 8.87 17.44
N LEU A 119 -4.30 8.21 16.62
CA LEU A 119 -4.57 8.58 15.24
C LEU A 119 -6.07 8.55 14.97
N VAL A 120 -6.59 9.68 14.53
CA VAL A 120 -7.89 9.75 13.86
C VAL A 120 -7.60 9.81 12.37
N ILE A 121 -7.96 8.77 11.63
CA ILE A 121 -7.81 8.76 10.18
C ILE A 121 -8.83 9.75 9.61
N PRO A 122 -8.42 10.73 8.78
CA PRO A 122 -9.35 11.69 8.22
C PRO A 122 -10.27 10.99 7.19
N GLY A 123 -11.58 11.22 7.27
CA GLY A 123 -12.53 10.73 6.25
C GLY A 123 -12.42 11.48 4.92
N LYS A 124 -11.75 12.65 4.92
CA LYS A 124 -11.50 13.45 3.73
C LYS A 124 -10.13 14.12 3.82
N ILE A 125 -9.36 14.11 2.74
CA ILE A 125 -8.12 14.87 2.61
C ILE A 125 -8.24 15.78 1.39
N GLY A 126 -8.39 17.08 1.62
CA GLY A 126 -8.75 18.04 0.57
C GLY A 126 -10.13 17.72 -0.01
N ASP A 127 -10.19 17.42 -1.30
CA ASP A 127 -11.41 17.00 -2.01
C ASP A 127 -11.57 15.49 -2.16
N ILE A 128 -10.62 14.71 -1.66
CA ILE A 128 -10.63 13.26 -1.76
C ILE A 128 -11.30 12.70 -0.52
N GLU A 129 -12.40 11.97 -0.71
CA GLU A 129 -13.04 11.20 0.35
C GLU A 129 -12.32 9.84 0.50
N ILE A 130 -11.88 9.51 1.71
CA ILE A 130 -11.12 8.30 1.97
C ILE A 130 -12.08 7.11 2.07
N LYS A 131 -11.95 6.18 1.13
CA LYS A 131 -12.85 5.02 1.00
C LYS A 131 -12.26 3.72 1.53
N SER A 132 -10.94 3.63 1.65
CA SER A 132 -10.30 2.39 2.07
C SER A 132 -8.98 2.62 2.80
N ILE A 133 -8.63 1.64 3.62
CA ILE A 133 -7.25 1.44 4.07
C ILE A 133 -6.67 0.35 3.18
N GLY A 134 -5.68 0.71 2.34
CA GLY A 134 -5.06 -0.19 1.39
C GLY A 134 -4.18 -1.25 2.05
N ASN A 135 -3.73 -2.24 1.25
CA ASN A 135 -2.87 -3.30 1.77
C ASN A 135 -1.58 -2.69 2.32
N ARG A 136 -1.21 -3.12 3.54
CA ARG A 136 -0.05 -2.60 4.30
C ARG A 136 -0.09 -1.09 4.58
N GLY A 137 -1.25 -0.43 4.49
CA GLY A 137 -1.37 1.02 4.65
C GLY A 137 -0.79 1.60 5.95
N PHE A 138 -0.88 0.84 7.04
CA PHE A 138 -0.31 1.13 8.37
C PHE A 138 0.61 -0.01 8.84
N TYR A 139 1.20 -0.76 7.92
CA TYR A 139 2.11 -1.85 8.25
C TYR A 139 3.25 -1.38 9.15
N ASN A 140 3.50 -2.13 10.22
CA ASN A 140 4.56 -1.87 11.20
C ASN A 140 4.50 -0.46 11.84
N CYS A 141 3.29 0.11 11.98
CA CYS A 141 3.09 1.34 12.74
C CYS A 141 3.05 1.07 14.25
N GLY A 142 4.08 0.40 14.78
CA GLY A 142 4.18 -0.07 16.16
C GLY A 142 4.23 1.03 17.24
N PHE A 143 4.12 2.30 16.85
CA PHE A 143 4.02 3.45 17.74
C PHE A 143 2.59 3.95 17.96
N LEU A 144 1.62 3.49 17.16
CA LEU A 144 0.19 3.85 17.30
C LEU A 144 -0.42 3.10 18.48
N THR A 145 -1.19 3.78 19.34
CA THR A 145 -1.95 3.15 20.43
C THR A 145 -3.45 3.15 20.23
N ASP A 146 -3.96 4.18 19.55
CA ASP A 146 -5.38 4.37 19.36
C ASP A 146 -5.63 4.73 17.90
N VAL A 147 -6.51 4.02 17.22
CA VAL A 147 -6.89 4.31 15.85
C VAL A 147 -8.40 4.49 15.77
N THR A 148 -8.84 5.60 15.19
CA THR A 148 -10.24 5.81 14.80
C THR A 148 -10.33 5.81 13.29
N ILE A 149 -11.02 4.81 12.73
CA ILE A 149 -11.32 4.73 11.30
C ILE A 149 -12.64 5.50 11.05
N PRO A 150 -12.70 6.40 10.05
CA PRO A 150 -13.87 7.22 9.78
C PRO A 150 -14.95 6.43 9.02
N ASP A 151 -16.21 6.84 9.17
CA ASP A 151 -17.39 6.21 8.53
C ASP A 151 -17.37 6.23 6.98
N SER A 152 -16.47 6.99 6.36
CA SER A 152 -16.30 6.99 4.90
C SER A 152 -15.58 5.73 4.39
N VAL A 153 -14.85 5.02 5.26
CA VAL A 153 -14.07 3.83 4.91
C VAL A 153 -14.98 2.60 4.83
N THR A 154 -14.91 1.90 3.70
CA THR A 154 -15.69 0.68 3.43
C THR A 154 -14.85 -0.59 3.37
N SER A 155 -13.53 -0.48 3.26
CA SER A 155 -12.63 -1.63 3.23
C SER A 155 -11.31 -1.41 3.96
N ILE A 156 -10.81 -2.48 4.59
CA ILE A 156 -9.51 -2.57 5.23
C ILE A 156 -8.73 -3.69 4.53
N GLY A 157 -7.57 -3.36 3.97
CA GLY A 157 -6.76 -4.25 3.13
C GLY A 157 -5.99 -5.32 3.90
N VAL A 158 -5.33 -6.19 3.13
CA VAL A 158 -4.43 -7.24 3.63
C VAL A 158 -3.29 -6.61 4.42
N SER A 159 -3.01 -7.14 5.62
CA SER A 159 -1.93 -6.65 6.48
C SER A 159 -2.00 -5.15 6.80
N ALA A 160 -3.18 -4.52 6.68
CA ALA A 160 -3.33 -3.06 6.77
C ALA A 160 -2.73 -2.47 8.05
N PHE A 161 -2.92 -3.13 9.19
CA PHE A 161 -2.36 -2.76 10.49
C PHE A 161 -1.44 -3.84 11.06
N GLU A 162 -0.95 -4.78 10.24
CA GLU A 162 -0.04 -5.83 10.70
C GLU A 162 1.17 -5.20 11.42
N ARG A 163 1.58 -5.79 12.56
CA ARG A 163 2.70 -5.29 13.40
C ARG A 163 2.48 -3.92 14.02
N CYS A 164 1.23 -3.47 14.17
CA CYS A 164 0.92 -2.35 15.07
C CYS A 164 0.97 -2.81 16.54
N VAL A 165 2.13 -3.25 17.02
CA VAL A 165 2.31 -3.96 18.30
C VAL A 165 1.94 -3.15 19.55
N SER A 166 1.90 -1.81 19.46
CA SER A 166 1.44 -0.94 20.55
C SER A 166 -0.04 -0.61 20.49
N LEU A 167 -0.77 -1.08 19.47
CA LEU A 167 -2.18 -0.75 19.28
C LEU A 167 -3.02 -1.37 20.40
N LYS A 168 -3.65 -0.52 21.21
CA LYS A 168 -4.52 -0.92 22.33
C LYS A 168 -5.99 -0.74 22.02
N ARG A 169 -6.33 0.24 21.19
CA ARG A 169 -7.70 0.61 20.88
C ARG A 169 -7.87 0.89 19.40
N ILE A 170 -8.88 0.29 18.79
CA ILE A 170 -9.28 0.62 17.43
C ILE A 170 -10.80 0.70 17.32
N ILE A 171 -11.30 1.76 16.69
CA ILE A 171 -12.72 1.90 16.35
C ILE A 171 -12.91 1.48 14.90
N ILE A 172 -13.77 0.48 14.68
CA ILE A 172 -14.17 0.01 13.35
C ILE A 172 -15.60 0.51 13.09
N PRO A 173 -15.82 1.39 12.09
CA PRO A 173 -17.14 1.92 11.78
C PRO A 173 -18.01 0.88 11.08
N ASP A 174 -19.33 1.06 11.15
CA ASP A 174 -20.30 0.13 10.55
C ASP A 174 -20.34 0.16 9.02
N SER A 175 -19.66 1.13 8.42
CA SER A 175 -19.42 1.25 6.99
C SER A 175 -18.43 0.22 6.45
N VAL A 176 -17.61 -0.42 7.30
CA VAL A 176 -16.63 -1.43 6.85
C VAL A 176 -17.34 -2.71 6.43
N GLU A 177 -17.19 -3.06 5.15
CA GLU A 177 -17.81 -4.22 4.52
C GLU A 177 -16.80 -5.35 4.23
N SER A 178 -15.50 -5.03 4.22
CA SER A 178 -14.44 -6.00 3.93
C SER A 178 -13.17 -5.76 4.75
N ILE A 179 -12.59 -6.85 5.24
CA ILE A 179 -11.34 -6.87 5.99
C ILE A 179 -10.44 -7.92 5.34
N GLY A 180 -9.23 -7.50 4.98
CA GLY A 180 -8.23 -8.36 4.36
C GLY A 180 -7.66 -9.36 5.35
N ARG A 181 -7.07 -10.43 4.80
CA ARG A 181 -6.30 -11.40 5.59
C ARG A 181 -5.18 -10.67 6.36
N ASP A 182 -4.93 -11.10 7.59
CA ASP A 182 -3.84 -10.60 8.44
C ASP A 182 -3.93 -9.08 8.72
N ALA A 183 -5.07 -8.43 8.47
CA ALA A 183 -5.23 -6.98 8.58
C ALA A 183 -4.84 -6.44 9.97
N PHE A 184 -4.95 -7.26 11.01
CA PHE A 184 -4.59 -6.94 12.39
C PHE A 184 -3.66 -8.00 13.00
N ASP A 185 -2.87 -8.69 12.18
CA ASP A 185 -1.90 -9.66 12.68
C ASP A 185 -0.80 -8.96 13.51
N GLU A 186 -0.27 -9.66 14.51
CA GLU A 186 0.67 -9.10 15.50
C GLU A 186 0.14 -7.83 16.22
N CYS A 187 -1.20 -7.66 16.33
CA CYS A 187 -1.86 -6.61 17.14
C CYS A 187 -2.44 -7.20 18.44
N ASP A 188 -1.58 -7.84 19.24
CA ASP A 188 -2.02 -8.71 20.33
C ASP A 188 -2.76 -7.99 21.47
N GLU A 189 -2.48 -6.71 21.68
CA GLU A 189 -3.11 -5.90 22.74
C GLU A 189 -4.35 -5.12 22.26
N ALA A 190 -4.71 -5.21 20.98
CA ALA A 190 -5.77 -4.39 20.40
C ALA A 190 -7.15 -4.83 20.87
N VAL A 191 -7.92 -3.87 21.40
CA VAL A 191 -9.35 -3.99 21.66
C VAL A 191 -10.13 -3.22 20.58
N PHE A 192 -11.08 -3.91 19.96
CA PHE A 192 -11.88 -3.44 18.83
C PHE A 192 -13.22 -2.91 19.35
N TYR A 193 -13.49 -1.65 19.08
CA TYR A 193 -14.75 -1.00 19.43
C TYR A 193 -15.61 -0.89 18.17
N VAL A 194 -16.83 -1.40 18.26
CA VAL A 194 -17.82 -1.41 17.17
C VAL A 194 -19.17 -0.89 17.66
N ASN A 195 -20.00 -0.40 16.74
CA ASN A 195 -21.31 0.17 17.08
C ASN A 195 -22.49 -0.73 16.65
N SER A 196 -22.24 -1.82 15.91
CA SER A 196 -23.27 -2.77 15.52
C SER A 196 -22.84 -4.23 15.69
N GLU A 197 -23.81 -5.09 15.94
CA GLU A 197 -23.59 -6.55 15.96
C GLU A 197 -23.16 -7.06 14.57
N LYS A 198 -23.60 -6.41 13.48
CA LYS A 198 -23.15 -6.70 12.12
C LYS A 198 -21.62 -6.62 12.02
N THR A 199 -21.03 -5.49 12.41
CA THR A 199 -19.57 -5.26 12.36
C THR A 199 -18.81 -6.20 13.28
N LYS A 200 -19.35 -6.47 14.48
CA LYS A 200 -18.80 -7.46 15.41
C LYS A 200 -18.69 -8.85 14.77
N GLN A 201 -19.78 -9.35 14.15
CA GLN A 201 -19.78 -10.66 13.52
C GLN A 201 -18.82 -10.73 12.32
N TYR A 202 -18.68 -9.63 11.57
CA TYR A 202 -17.64 -9.55 10.53
C TYR A 202 -16.24 -9.70 11.11
N LEU A 203 -15.88 -8.97 12.15
CA LEU A 203 -14.56 -9.08 12.77
C LEU A 203 -14.27 -10.51 13.24
N ILE A 204 -15.25 -11.18 13.86
CA ILE A 204 -15.11 -12.58 14.30
C ILE A 204 -14.87 -13.51 13.12
N LYS A 205 -15.64 -13.35 12.03
CA LYS A 205 -15.47 -14.13 10.79
C LYS A 205 -14.05 -14.01 10.21
N TYR A 206 -13.42 -12.85 10.38
CA TYR A 206 -12.06 -12.57 9.91
C TYR A 206 -10.97 -12.84 10.97
N GLY A 207 -11.29 -13.60 12.02
CA GLY A 207 -10.30 -14.14 12.96
C GLY A 207 -10.04 -13.30 14.20
N ILE A 208 -10.76 -12.20 14.40
CA ILE A 208 -10.65 -11.42 15.64
C ILE A 208 -11.39 -12.15 16.77
N SER A 209 -10.68 -12.43 17.86
CA SER A 209 -11.27 -13.08 19.03
C SER A 209 -12.46 -12.26 19.56
N PRO A 210 -13.64 -12.88 19.82
CA PRO A 210 -14.78 -12.18 20.41
C PRO A 210 -14.45 -11.45 21.73
N SER A 211 -13.51 -11.97 22.52
CA SER A 211 -13.08 -11.34 23.79
C SER A 211 -12.37 -10.00 23.61
N LYS A 212 -11.86 -9.72 22.41
CA LYS A 212 -11.21 -8.46 22.06
C LYS A 212 -12.18 -7.45 21.44
N ILE A 213 -13.47 -7.77 21.29
CA ILE A 213 -14.45 -6.89 20.64
C ILE A 213 -15.45 -6.36 21.68
N ILE A 214 -15.53 -5.04 21.78
CA ILE A 214 -16.49 -4.31 22.60
C ILE A 214 -17.55 -3.70 21.70
N LEU A 215 -18.81 -4.12 21.89
CA LEU A 215 -19.97 -3.51 21.25
C LEU A 215 -20.44 -2.32 22.10
N ASN A 216 -20.30 -1.11 21.57
CA ASN A 216 -20.83 0.08 22.20
C ASN A 216 -22.33 0.16 21.92
N THR A 217 -23.16 -0.32 22.86
CA THR A 217 -24.60 -0.10 22.81
C THR A 217 -24.87 1.35 23.22
N LYS A 218 -25.31 2.18 22.27
CA LYS A 218 -25.97 3.45 22.60
C LYS A 218 -27.33 3.19 23.24
#